data_AF-A0A7H0H9C1-F1
#
_entry.id   AF-A0A7H0H9C1-F1
#
_cell.length_a   1.000
_cell.length_b   1.000
_cell.length_c   1.000
_cell.angle_alpha   90.00
_cell.angle_beta   90.00
_cell.angle_gamma   90.00
#
_symmetry.space_group_name_H-M   'P 1'
#
loop_
_entity.id
_entity.type
_entity.pdbx_description
1 polymer ?
#
loop_
_entity_poly.entity_id
_entity_poly.type
_entity_poly.pdbx_seq_one_letter_code
_entity_poly.pdbx_strand_id
1 'polypeptide(L)'
;MSTVANRTSSLNAAKAAKNDEFYTQWADIEREVNAYLEYDSDVFRGKVLLLPCDDPEWSNFAKFFALHFVDLGLKKLISTSYAPDSNPALFSYEPTLFEIDDPKFDAAKTRANGKKFVLEPEDINGDGVVNIDDLQWEYLNGDGDFRSAEVTALRDEADIVITNPPFSLFREFITWLVDGGKCFAVVGSSNAITYAEVFPHIRANRLWKGATANSSDMVFGVPKGSMVSEADRLKAKKLGYPSDDERDYTRLGNSCWFTNIDHGRRHEPLQLMTMDDNLRFNKRLIKKLGGDEGYQRYANFDAIEVPYTDAIPSDYAGVMGVPITFLDRYNPDQFEIIGNSEGRLGAALGITPLGPEFAGSQGRTKLGIESTKQAVFKRILIRRKDA
;
A
#
# COMPACT_ATOMS: atom_id res chain seq x y z
N MET A 1 -39.99 7.57 28.28
CA MET A 1 -40.08 6.83 26.99
C MET A 1 -39.59 7.80 25.92
N SER A 2 -38.27 7.92 25.69
CA SER A 2 -37.45 7.14 24.75
C SER A 2 -38.12 6.87 23.41
N THR A 3 -37.64 7.53 22.35
CA THR A 3 -37.06 6.87 21.17
C THR A 3 -36.12 7.85 20.46
N VAL A 4 -34.83 7.71 20.72
CA VAL A 4 -33.75 8.31 19.92
C VAL A 4 -33.63 7.47 18.65
N ALA A 5 -34.14 8.00 17.53
CA ALA A 5 -34.05 7.34 16.24
C ALA A 5 -32.65 7.56 15.62
N ASN A 6 -31.92 6.46 15.48
CA ASN A 6 -30.84 6.13 14.54
C ASN A 6 -29.93 7.26 14.01
N ARG A 7 -28.72 7.35 14.61
CA ARG A 7 -27.49 7.97 14.04
C ARG A 7 -26.84 7.15 12.91
N THR A 8 -27.56 6.19 12.33
CA THR A 8 -27.02 5.21 11.37
C THR A 8 -27.20 5.61 9.91
N SER A 9 -28.02 6.62 9.61
CA SER A 9 -28.26 7.09 8.23
C SER A 9 -27.19 8.06 7.73
N SER A 10 -26.57 8.86 8.60
CA SER A 10 -25.55 9.85 8.22
C SER A 10 -24.17 9.26 7.89
N LEU A 11 -23.84 8.09 8.45
CA LEU A 11 -22.57 7.39 8.18
C LEU A 11 -22.57 6.60 6.85
N ASN A 12 -23.75 6.24 6.34
CA ASN A 12 -23.86 5.54 5.06
C ASN A 12 -23.88 6.52 3.87
N ALA A 13 -24.39 7.74 4.04
CA ALA A 13 -24.31 8.79 3.03
C ALA A 13 -22.87 9.30 2.82
N ALA A 14 -22.05 9.35 3.89
CA ALA A 14 -20.64 9.73 3.81
C ALA A 14 -19.71 8.65 3.18
N LYS A 15 -20.24 7.45 2.91
CA LYS A 15 -19.52 6.40 2.17
C LYS A 15 -19.70 6.50 0.65
N ALA A 16 -20.72 7.22 0.18
CA ALA A 16 -21.10 7.25 -1.23
C ALA A 16 -20.36 8.29 -2.08
N ALA A 17 -19.59 9.19 -1.46
CA ALA A 17 -18.84 10.24 -2.15
C ALA A 17 -17.34 10.19 -1.78
N LYS A 18 -16.75 8.98 -1.78
CA LYS A 18 -15.30 8.86 -1.75
C LYS A 18 -14.80 8.98 -3.18
N ASN A 19 -14.21 10.13 -3.48
CA ASN A 19 -13.42 10.30 -4.69
C ASN A 19 -12.29 9.28 -4.60
N ASP A 20 -12.31 8.27 -5.47
CA ASP A 20 -11.28 7.23 -5.54
C ASP A 20 -10.09 7.67 -6.42
N GLU A 21 -10.19 8.84 -7.07
CA GLU A 21 -9.08 9.47 -7.80
C GLU A 21 -8.06 10.09 -6.85
N PHE A 22 -7.00 9.35 -6.58
CA PHE A 22 -5.84 9.82 -5.82
C PHE A 22 -4.60 9.82 -6.71
N TYR A 23 -4.23 10.97 -7.24
CA TYR A 23 -3.03 11.11 -8.06
C TYR A 23 -1.79 11.12 -7.17
N THR A 24 -0.99 10.05 -7.24
CA THR A 24 0.29 9.92 -6.52
C THR A 24 1.29 10.95 -7.03
N GLN A 25 2.08 11.54 -6.14
CA GLN A 25 3.06 12.57 -6.52
C GLN A 25 4.31 11.93 -7.15
N TRP A 26 4.91 12.63 -8.11
CA TRP A 26 6.17 12.23 -8.75
C TRP A 26 7.25 11.84 -7.73
N ALA A 27 7.49 12.70 -6.74
CA ALA A 27 8.52 12.49 -5.72
C ALA A 27 8.26 11.26 -4.83
N ASP A 28 7.01 10.78 -4.71
CA ASP A 28 6.73 9.53 -4.00
C ASP A 28 7.08 8.31 -4.84
N ILE A 29 6.81 8.37 -6.15
CA ILE A 29 7.16 7.31 -7.11
C ILE A 29 8.67 7.21 -7.25
N GLU A 30 9.34 8.34 -7.52
CA GLU A 30 10.79 8.42 -7.72
C GLU A 30 11.56 7.87 -6.51
N ARG A 31 11.18 8.26 -5.28
CA ARG A 31 11.85 7.75 -4.07
C ARG A 31 11.68 6.26 -3.86
N GLU A 32 10.50 5.72 -4.17
CA GLU A 32 10.24 4.28 -4.03
C GLU A 32 11.02 3.48 -5.09
N VAL A 33 10.96 3.91 -6.35
CA VAL A 33 11.65 3.27 -7.47
C VAL A 33 13.17 3.31 -7.29
N ASN A 34 13.72 4.45 -6.86
CA ASN A 34 15.16 4.58 -6.59
C ASN A 34 15.62 3.63 -5.49
N ALA A 35 14.81 3.36 -4.48
CA ALA A 35 15.18 2.41 -3.43
C ALA A 35 15.28 0.95 -3.94
N TYR A 36 14.53 0.60 -5.00
CA TYR A 36 14.68 -0.68 -5.69
C TYR A 36 15.96 -0.69 -6.54
N LEU A 37 16.22 0.36 -7.30
CA LEU A 37 17.42 0.51 -8.14
C LEU A 37 18.73 0.54 -7.34
N GLU A 38 18.72 1.17 -6.15
CA GLU A 38 19.85 1.19 -5.23
C GLU A 38 20.23 -0.22 -4.74
N TYR A 39 19.25 -1.13 -4.67
CA TYR A 39 19.46 -2.52 -4.26
C TYR A 39 19.82 -3.42 -5.45
N ASP A 40 19.08 -3.29 -6.55
CA ASP A 40 19.32 -3.99 -7.81
C ASP A 40 19.16 -3.02 -8.99
N SER A 41 20.30 -2.61 -9.58
CA SER A 41 20.33 -1.66 -10.68
C SER A 41 19.71 -2.18 -11.97
N ASP A 42 19.48 -3.50 -12.09
CA ASP A 42 18.92 -4.14 -13.27
C ASP A 42 17.47 -4.62 -13.04
N VAL A 43 16.84 -4.27 -11.91
CA VAL A 43 15.51 -4.75 -11.53
C VAL A 43 14.43 -4.50 -12.60
N PHE A 44 14.55 -3.42 -13.38
CA PHE A 44 13.66 -3.07 -14.50
C PHE A 44 14.22 -3.44 -15.88
N ARG A 45 15.50 -3.82 -16.00
CA ARG A 45 16.14 -4.00 -17.29
C ARG A 45 15.53 -5.17 -18.06
N GLY A 46 15.15 -4.90 -19.31
CA GLY A 46 14.52 -5.87 -20.21
C GLY A 46 13.14 -6.31 -19.78
N LYS A 47 12.51 -5.64 -18.81
CA LYS A 47 11.18 -6.00 -18.28
C LYS A 47 10.06 -5.32 -19.05
N VAL A 48 8.92 -6.01 -19.09
CA VAL A 48 7.63 -5.43 -19.48
C VAL A 48 6.94 -4.91 -18.22
N LEU A 49 6.65 -3.61 -18.18
CA LEU A 49 6.01 -2.94 -17.06
C LEU A 49 4.56 -2.61 -17.41
N LEU A 50 3.61 -3.03 -16.57
CA LEU A 50 2.20 -2.65 -16.67
C LEU A 50 1.84 -1.63 -15.59
N LEU A 51 1.18 -0.55 -16.00
CA LEU A 51 0.69 0.53 -15.15
C LEU A 51 -0.84 0.66 -15.31
N PRO A 52 -1.66 -0.14 -14.60
CA PRO A 52 -3.10 0.04 -14.62
C PRO A 52 -3.43 1.31 -13.86
N CYS A 53 -3.89 2.36 -14.53
CA CYS A 53 -4.25 3.63 -13.89
C CYS A 53 -5.66 4.06 -14.29
N ASP A 54 -6.22 5.00 -13.53
CA ASP A 54 -7.52 5.57 -13.89
C ASP A 54 -7.40 6.46 -15.13
N ASP A 55 -6.26 7.16 -15.26
CA ASP A 55 -5.95 8.02 -16.40
C ASP A 55 -4.42 8.02 -16.73
N PRO A 56 -3.99 7.33 -17.78
CA PRO A 56 -2.61 7.31 -18.27
C PRO A 56 -2.03 8.67 -18.67
N GLU A 57 -2.80 9.57 -19.26
CA GLU A 57 -2.29 10.86 -19.76
C GLU A 57 -1.91 11.80 -18.60
N TRP A 58 -2.56 11.60 -17.44
CA TRP A 58 -2.35 12.41 -16.25
C TRP A 58 -1.60 11.69 -15.11
N SER A 59 -1.42 10.37 -15.22
CA SER A 59 -0.74 9.57 -14.21
C SER A 59 0.76 9.87 -14.15
N ASN A 60 1.23 10.29 -12.97
CA ASN A 60 2.67 10.45 -12.73
C ASN A 60 3.43 9.11 -12.85
N PHE A 61 2.77 7.96 -12.71
CA PHE A 61 3.41 6.67 -12.99
C PHE A 61 3.77 6.55 -14.47
N ALA A 62 2.80 6.79 -15.35
CA ALA A 62 3.02 6.71 -16.79
C ALA A 62 4.09 7.72 -17.24
N LYS A 63 4.00 8.97 -16.78
CA LYS A 63 4.99 10.01 -17.08
C LYS A 63 6.39 9.65 -16.58
N PHE A 64 6.50 9.14 -15.35
CA PHE A 64 7.79 8.76 -14.77
C PHE A 64 8.47 7.65 -15.57
N PHE A 65 7.76 6.54 -15.84
CA PHE A 65 8.34 5.41 -16.53
C PHE A 65 8.53 5.64 -18.03
N ALA A 66 7.71 6.49 -18.67
CA ALA A 66 7.95 6.90 -20.05
C ALA A 66 9.18 7.81 -20.16
N LEU A 67 9.35 8.78 -19.25
CA LEU A 67 10.53 9.66 -19.23
C LEU A 67 11.82 8.87 -19.01
N HIS A 68 11.78 7.87 -18.13
CA HIS A 68 12.94 7.04 -17.79
C HIS A 68 12.99 5.71 -18.56
N PHE A 69 12.23 5.57 -19.66
CA PHE A 69 12.08 4.29 -20.37
C PHE A 69 13.42 3.70 -20.80
N VAL A 70 14.24 4.53 -21.47
CA VAL A 70 15.57 4.15 -21.97
C VAL A 70 16.55 3.95 -20.81
N ASP A 71 16.55 4.85 -19.83
CA ASP A 71 17.47 4.81 -18.68
C ASP A 71 17.30 3.55 -17.83
N LEU A 72 16.03 3.15 -17.60
CA LEU A 72 15.68 1.92 -16.89
C LEU A 72 15.89 0.67 -17.76
N GLY A 73 16.13 0.85 -19.06
CA GLY A 73 16.30 -0.24 -20.02
C GLY A 73 15.05 -1.11 -20.14
N LEU A 74 13.86 -0.51 -20.03
CA LEU A 74 12.59 -1.25 -20.16
C LEU A 74 12.47 -1.86 -21.56
N LYS A 75 11.87 -3.05 -21.63
CA LYS A 75 11.54 -3.67 -22.92
C LYS A 75 10.27 -3.09 -23.49
N LYS A 76 9.29 -2.83 -22.62
CA LYS A 76 7.96 -2.34 -22.99
C LYS A 76 7.26 -1.74 -21.79
N LEU A 77 6.58 -0.63 -22.00
CA LEU A 77 5.73 0.01 -21.02
C LEU A 77 4.29 -0.04 -21.53
N ILE A 78 3.40 -0.58 -20.71
CA ILE A 78 1.98 -0.68 -21.00
C ILE A 78 1.27 0.11 -19.90
N SER A 79 0.44 1.08 -20.26
CA SER A 79 -0.50 1.69 -19.32
C SER A 79 -1.92 1.51 -19.80
N THR A 80 -2.85 1.36 -18.87
CA THR A 80 -4.27 1.23 -19.19
C THR A 80 -5.08 2.27 -18.44
N SER A 81 -6.22 2.66 -19.00
CA SER A 81 -7.20 3.55 -18.37
C SER A 81 -8.53 2.84 -18.18
N TYR A 82 -9.29 3.26 -17.16
CA TYR A 82 -10.72 2.99 -17.14
C TYR A 82 -11.45 3.84 -18.20
N ALA A 83 -12.59 3.35 -18.65
CA ALA A 83 -13.55 4.15 -19.40
C ALA A 83 -14.10 5.27 -18.51
N PRO A 84 -14.20 6.51 -18.98
CA PRO A 84 -14.76 7.61 -18.21
C PRO A 84 -16.14 7.33 -17.62
N ASP A 85 -17.04 6.69 -18.39
CA ASP A 85 -18.40 6.39 -17.91
C ASP A 85 -18.43 5.24 -16.88
N SER A 86 -17.38 4.42 -16.80
CA SER A 86 -17.21 3.38 -15.77
C SER A 86 -16.50 3.90 -14.51
N ASN A 87 -15.98 5.14 -14.53
CA ASN A 87 -15.33 5.73 -13.38
C ASN A 87 -16.26 6.73 -12.66
N PRO A 88 -16.93 6.33 -11.56
CA PRO A 88 -17.84 7.20 -10.83
C PRO A 88 -17.16 8.41 -10.15
N ALA A 89 -15.82 8.46 -10.13
CA ALA A 89 -15.05 9.56 -9.59
C ALA A 89 -14.73 10.68 -10.62
N LEU A 90 -14.86 10.40 -11.93
CA LEU A 90 -14.66 11.42 -12.97
C LEU A 90 -15.87 12.36 -13.02
N PHE A 91 -15.71 13.54 -12.43
CA PHE A 91 -16.76 14.58 -12.41
C PHE A 91 -17.01 15.22 -13.78
N SER A 92 -16.00 15.24 -14.64
CA SER A 92 -16.06 15.71 -16.02
C SER A 92 -14.88 15.17 -16.80
N TYR A 93 -15.15 14.45 -17.88
CA TYR A 93 -14.13 14.00 -18.82
C TYR A 93 -14.11 14.90 -20.05
N GLU A 94 -12.95 15.50 -20.32
CA GLU A 94 -12.67 16.23 -21.56
C GLU A 94 -11.51 15.54 -22.27
N PRO A 95 -11.72 14.98 -23.49
CA PRO A 95 -10.63 14.40 -24.26
C PRO A 95 -9.54 15.45 -24.53
N THR A 96 -8.28 15.04 -24.49
CA THR A 96 -7.17 15.95 -24.80
C THR A 96 -7.09 16.21 -26.31
N LEU A 97 -6.37 17.27 -26.70
CA LEU A 97 -6.12 17.53 -28.12
C LEU A 97 -5.35 16.38 -28.79
N PHE A 98 -4.46 15.72 -28.04
CA PHE A 98 -3.76 14.53 -28.48
C PHE A 98 -4.74 13.42 -28.91
N GLU A 99 -5.82 13.24 -28.16
CA GLU A 99 -6.86 12.28 -28.54
C GLU A 99 -7.74 12.75 -29.69
N ILE A 100 -8.22 14.01 -29.65
CA ILE A 100 -9.21 14.53 -30.61
C ILE A 100 -8.62 14.61 -32.02
N ASP A 101 -7.33 14.93 -32.12
CA ASP A 101 -6.64 15.07 -33.41
C ASP A 101 -6.20 13.71 -33.99
N ASP A 102 -6.34 12.61 -33.24
CA ASP A 102 -6.01 11.26 -33.71
C ASP A 102 -7.10 10.71 -34.64
N PRO A 103 -6.76 10.17 -35.84
CA PRO A 103 -7.73 9.55 -36.75
C PRO A 103 -8.55 8.41 -36.15
N LYS A 104 -8.08 7.77 -35.08
CA LYS A 104 -8.76 6.67 -34.36
C LYS A 104 -9.82 7.17 -33.38
N PHE A 105 -9.89 8.47 -33.11
CA PHE A 105 -10.82 9.05 -32.16
C PHE A 105 -12.26 8.67 -32.47
N ASP A 106 -12.97 8.17 -31.46
CA ASP A 106 -14.38 7.84 -31.55
C ASP A 106 -15.10 8.39 -30.31
N ALA A 107 -16.02 9.33 -30.54
CA ALA A 107 -16.73 10.04 -29.49
C ALA A 107 -17.58 9.14 -28.58
N ALA A 108 -18.01 7.97 -29.07
CA ALA A 108 -18.73 7.00 -28.26
C ALA A 108 -17.75 6.12 -27.47
N LYS A 109 -16.72 5.58 -28.13
CA LYS A 109 -15.73 4.71 -27.49
C LYS A 109 -14.91 5.43 -26.44
N THR A 110 -14.56 6.70 -26.66
CA THR A 110 -13.77 7.47 -25.68
C THR A 110 -14.43 7.56 -24.31
N ARG A 111 -15.77 7.42 -24.25
CA ARG A 111 -16.51 7.39 -22.99
C ARG A 111 -16.73 5.98 -22.43
N ALA A 112 -16.97 5.01 -23.31
CA ALA A 112 -17.41 3.66 -22.93
C ALA A 112 -16.28 2.62 -22.85
N ASN A 113 -15.12 2.90 -23.44
CA ASN A 113 -14.00 1.97 -23.53
C ASN A 113 -12.81 2.51 -22.75
N GLY A 114 -12.12 1.61 -22.04
CA GLY A 114 -10.81 1.90 -21.51
C GLY A 114 -9.80 2.11 -22.63
N LYS A 115 -8.64 2.65 -22.31
CA LYS A 115 -7.55 2.86 -23.27
C LYS A 115 -6.34 2.06 -22.88
N LYS A 116 -5.54 1.71 -23.87
CA LYS A 116 -4.23 1.11 -23.70
C LYS A 116 -3.22 1.98 -24.41
N PHE A 117 -2.16 2.34 -23.69
CA PHE A 117 -1.02 3.03 -24.24
C PHE A 117 0.20 2.13 -24.13
N VAL A 118 1.02 2.12 -25.17
CA VAL A 118 2.19 1.26 -25.28
C VAL A 118 3.37 2.10 -25.74
N LEU A 119 4.49 1.94 -25.04
CA LEU A 119 5.80 2.44 -25.45
C LEU A 119 6.75 1.25 -25.56
N GLU A 120 7.41 1.14 -26.70
CA GLU A 120 8.40 0.11 -27.06
C GLU A 120 9.70 0.83 -27.53
N PRO A 121 10.87 0.16 -27.62
CA PRO A 121 12.16 0.81 -27.91
C PRO A 121 12.32 1.17 -29.40
N GLU A 122 11.27 1.72 -30.00
CA GLU A 122 11.23 2.23 -31.35
C GLU A 122 10.92 3.72 -31.31
N ASP A 123 11.79 4.51 -31.94
CA ASP A 123 11.58 5.94 -32.17
C ASP A 123 10.61 6.10 -33.37
N ILE A 124 9.37 6.46 -33.06
CA ILE A 124 8.27 6.52 -34.03
C ILE A 124 8.24 7.90 -34.69
N ASN A 125 8.58 8.95 -33.95
CA ASN A 125 8.56 10.33 -34.47
C ASN A 125 9.85 10.71 -35.23
N GLY A 126 10.93 9.95 -35.05
CA GLY A 126 12.23 10.10 -35.73
C GLY A 126 13.15 11.18 -35.14
N ASP A 127 12.94 11.60 -33.89
CA ASP A 127 13.72 12.64 -33.20
C ASP A 127 15.01 12.12 -32.53
N GLY A 128 15.20 10.80 -32.52
CA GLY A 128 16.33 10.10 -31.91
C GLY A 128 16.19 9.76 -30.43
N VAL A 129 15.02 9.99 -29.81
CA VAL A 129 14.78 9.82 -28.37
C VAL A 129 13.44 9.10 -28.13
N VAL A 130 13.50 7.83 -27.73
CA VAL A 130 12.30 7.09 -27.32
C VAL A 130 11.71 7.67 -26.03
N ASN A 131 10.54 8.29 -26.11
CA ASN A 131 9.90 8.95 -24.97
C ASN A 131 8.35 8.95 -25.07
N ILE A 132 7.68 9.79 -24.26
CA ILE A 132 6.21 9.91 -24.26
C ILE A 132 5.63 10.30 -25.62
N ASP A 133 6.38 10.98 -26.47
CA ASP A 133 5.96 11.39 -27.82
C ASP A 133 5.89 10.21 -28.81
N ASP A 134 6.50 9.06 -28.48
CA ASP A 134 6.42 7.81 -29.25
C ASP A 134 5.28 6.89 -28.77
N LEU A 135 4.55 7.30 -27.73
CA LEU A 135 3.48 6.50 -27.13
C LEU A 135 2.38 6.21 -28.14
N GLN A 136 2.08 4.93 -28.34
CA GLN A 136 0.98 4.48 -29.20
C GLN A 136 -0.22 4.12 -28.37
N TRP A 137 -1.41 4.57 -28.78
CA TRP A 137 -2.64 4.28 -28.06
C TRP A 137 -3.71 3.61 -28.93
N GLU A 138 -4.57 2.85 -28.25
CA GLU A 138 -5.79 2.25 -28.80
C GLU A 138 -6.87 2.06 -27.73
N TYR A 139 -8.12 1.91 -28.16
CA TYR A 139 -9.21 1.51 -27.27
C TYR A 139 -9.10 0.03 -26.88
N LEU A 140 -9.35 -0.25 -25.61
CA LEU A 140 -9.69 -1.60 -25.13
C LEU A 140 -11.10 -1.99 -25.61
N ASN A 141 -11.44 -3.28 -25.60
CA ASN A 141 -12.76 -3.72 -26.01
C ASN A 141 -13.82 -3.46 -24.92
N GLY A 142 -13.41 -3.57 -23.66
CA GLY A 142 -14.20 -3.25 -22.47
C GLY A 142 -13.78 -1.93 -21.84
N ASP A 143 -14.11 -1.79 -20.56
CA ASP A 143 -13.99 -0.54 -19.81
C ASP A 143 -12.66 -0.35 -19.08
N GLY A 144 -11.69 -1.26 -19.27
CA GLY A 144 -10.39 -1.16 -18.62
C GLY A 144 -10.33 -1.71 -17.19
N ASP A 145 -11.39 -2.36 -16.68
CA ASP A 145 -11.33 -3.04 -15.39
C ASP A 145 -10.21 -4.10 -15.38
N PHE A 146 -9.35 -4.05 -14.36
CA PHE A 146 -8.23 -4.98 -14.22
C PHE A 146 -8.68 -6.45 -14.13
N ARG A 147 -9.93 -6.68 -13.70
CA ARG A 147 -10.55 -8.00 -13.59
C ARG A 147 -11.02 -8.55 -14.94
N SER A 148 -11.05 -7.71 -15.98
CA SER A 148 -11.39 -8.13 -17.34
C SER A 148 -10.35 -9.11 -17.90
N ALA A 149 -10.79 -9.96 -18.84
CA ALA A 149 -9.89 -10.91 -19.50
C ALA A 149 -8.80 -10.20 -20.32
N GLU A 150 -9.10 -9.06 -20.92
CA GLU A 150 -8.13 -8.32 -21.73
C GLU A 150 -7.04 -7.65 -20.88
N VAL A 151 -7.38 -7.02 -19.75
CA VAL A 151 -6.36 -6.43 -18.86
C VAL A 151 -5.60 -7.52 -18.11
N THR A 152 -6.25 -8.64 -17.79
CA THR A 152 -5.58 -9.83 -17.25
C THR A 152 -4.56 -10.41 -18.24
N ALA A 153 -4.86 -10.43 -19.54
CA ALA A 153 -3.89 -10.84 -20.55
C ALA A 153 -2.67 -9.90 -20.62
N LEU A 154 -2.88 -8.58 -20.46
CA LEU A 154 -1.78 -7.60 -20.37
C LEU A 154 -0.92 -7.83 -19.11
N ARG A 155 -1.55 -8.15 -17.98
CA ARG A 155 -0.83 -8.57 -16.76
C ARG A 155 0.01 -9.79 -17.06
N ASP A 156 -0.54 -10.77 -17.74
CA ASP A 156 0.14 -12.03 -18.04
C ASP A 156 1.36 -11.82 -18.95
N GLU A 157 1.30 -10.86 -19.88
CA GLU A 157 2.46 -10.38 -20.67
C GLU A 157 3.50 -9.65 -19.81
N ALA A 158 3.06 -8.85 -18.83
CA ALA A 158 3.93 -8.02 -18.02
C ALA A 158 4.78 -8.82 -17.01
N ASP A 159 5.99 -8.36 -16.73
CA ASP A 159 6.83 -8.89 -15.65
C ASP A 159 6.54 -8.20 -14.31
N ILE A 160 6.29 -6.88 -14.37
CA ILE A 160 6.12 -6.01 -13.21
C ILE A 160 4.83 -5.20 -13.34
N VAL A 161 4.11 -4.99 -12.24
CA VAL A 161 2.96 -4.08 -12.16
C VAL A 161 3.20 -3.00 -11.11
N ILE A 162 3.14 -1.71 -11.48
CA ILE A 162 3.34 -0.60 -10.53
C ILE A 162 2.20 0.40 -10.66
N THR A 163 1.48 0.67 -9.57
CA THR A 163 0.35 1.64 -9.61
C THR A 163 -0.17 2.05 -8.22
N ASN A 164 -1.09 3.00 -8.19
CA ASN A 164 -1.98 3.28 -7.06
C ASN A 164 -3.38 2.73 -7.38
N PRO A 165 -3.68 1.47 -7.00
CA PRO A 165 -4.99 0.88 -7.30
C PRO A 165 -6.10 1.52 -6.45
N PRO A 166 -7.37 1.40 -6.87
CA PRO A 166 -8.50 1.82 -6.05
C PRO A 166 -8.48 1.14 -4.68
N PHE A 167 -8.47 1.95 -3.61
CA PHE A 167 -8.35 1.41 -2.24
C PHE A 167 -9.52 0.50 -1.86
N SER A 168 -10.69 0.71 -2.47
CA SER A 168 -11.89 -0.12 -2.34
C SER A 168 -11.69 -1.54 -2.87
N LEU A 169 -10.88 -1.70 -3.93
CA LEU A 169 -10.61 -2.97 -4.61
C LEU A 169 -9.23 -3.57 -4.25
N PHE A 170 -8.50 -2.98 -3.30
CA PHE A 170 -7.12 -3.36 -2.97
C PHE A 170 -6.93 -4.86 -2.70
N ARG A 171 -7.88 -5.53 -2.03
CA ARG A 171 -7.81 -6.98 -1.74
C ARG A 171 -7.88 -7.82 -3.02
N GLU A 172 -8.81 -7.48 -3.89
CA GLU A 172 -9.00 -8.13 -5.19
C GLU A 172 -7.77 -7.86 -6.07
N PHE A 173 -7.24 -6.64 -6.04
CA PHE A 173 -6.05 -6.25 -6.80
C PHE A 173 -4.79 -7.03 -6.37
N ILE A 174 -4.51 -7.12 -5.07
CA ILE A 174 -3.39 -7.93 -4.56
C ILE A 174 -3.54 -9.40 -4.94
N THR A 175 -4.76 -9.95 -4.82
CA THR A 175 -5.03 -11.34 -5.23
C THR A 175 -4.74 -11.54 -6.71
N TRP A 176 -5.21 -10.62 -7.56
CA TRP A 176 -4.97 -10.63 -9.01
C TRP A 176 -3.48 -10.55 -9.38
N LEU A 177 -2.67 -9.79 -8.64
CA LEU A 177 -1.22 -9.72 -8.84
C LEU A 177 -0.51 -11.02 -8.43
N VAL A 178 -0.86 -11.53 -7.25
CA VAL A 178 -0.20 -12.71 -6.68
C VAL A 178 -0.56 -13.98 -7.45
N ASP A 179 -1.82 -14.14 -7.86
CA ASP A 179 -2.26 -15.28 -8.67
C ASP A 179 -1.60 -15.26 -10.06
N GLY A 180 -1.31 -14.08 -10.59
CA GLY A 180 -0.51 -13.90 -11.81
C GLY A 180 0.99 -14.11 -11.62
N GLY A 181 1.48 -14.29 -10.38
CA GLY A 181 2.90 -14.46 -10.08
C GLY A 181 3.76 -13.24 -10.44
N LYS A 182 3.19 -12.03 -10.36
CA LYS A 182 3.84 -10.80 -10.81
C LYS A 182 4.73 -10.19 -9.75
N CYS A 183 5.80 -9.54 -10.19
CA CYS A 183 6.47 -8.54 -9.38
C CYS A 183 5.61 -7.27 -9.35
N PHE A 184 5.54 -6.56 -8.22
CA PHE A 184 4.72 -5.37 -8.13
C PHE A 184 5.16 -4.41 -7.04
N ALA A 185 4.82 -3.14 -7.21
CA ALA A 185 4.84 -2.11 -6.18
C ALA A 185 3.56 -1.28 -6.25
N VAL A 186 2.75 -1.31 -5.19
CA VAL A 186 1.43 -0.67 -5.19
C VAL A 186 1.19 0.18 -3.96
N VAL A 187 0.48 1.29 -4.13
CA VAL A 187 0.06 2.14 -3.01
C VAL A 187 -1.19 1.55 -2.36
N GLY A 188 -1.25 1.56 -1.04
CA GLY A 188 -2.41 1.10 -0.29
C GLY A 188 -2.45 1.66 1.12
N SER A 189 -3.50 1.34 1.86
CA SER A 189 -3.58 1.70 3.27
C SER A 189 -2.71 0.79 4.15
N SER A 190 -1.97 1.34 5.10
CA SER A 190 -1.20 0.60 6.12
C SER A 190 -2.05 -0.43 6.89
N ASN A 191 -3.37 -0.23 6.97
CA ASN A 191 -4.28 -1.20 7.60
C ASN A 191 -4.36 -2.53 6.82
N ALA A 192 -4.07 -2.51 5.52
CA ALA A 192 -4.16 -3.66 4.62
C ALA A 192 -3.18 -4.77 4.97
N ILE A 193 -2.08 -4.46 5.68
CA ILE A 193 -1.14 -5.42 6.28
C ILE A 193 -1.86 -6.60 6.94
N THR A 194 -3.00 -6.34 7.55
CA THR A 194 -3.68 -7.29 8.44
C THR A 194 -4.89 -7.95 7.79
N TYR A 195 -5.12 -7.69 6.50
CA TYR A 195 -6.21 -8.31 5.75
C TYR A 195 -5.92 -9.79 5.53
N ALA A 196 -6.98 -10.59 5.45
CA ALA A 196 -6.86 -12.04 5.32
C ALA A 196 -6.22 -12.44 3.98
N GLU A 197 -6.38 -11.60 2.96
CA GLU A 197 -5.88 -11.77 1.61
C GLU A 197 -4.46 -11.22 1.43
N VAL A 198 -3.91 -10.49 2.42
CA VAL A 198 -2.58 -9.84 2.33
C VAL A 198 -1.61 -10.46 3.33
N PHE A 199 -2.01 -10.59 4.59
CA PHE A 199 -1.13 -11.05 5.67
C PHE A 199 -0.49 -12.42 5.42
N PRO A 200 -1.18 -13.43 4.83
CA PRO A 200 -0.53 -14.71 4.51
C PRO A 200 0.67 -14.56 3.58
N HIS A 201 0.65 -13.60 2.64
CA HIS A 201 1.78 -13.33 1.75
C HIS A 201 2.93 -12.65 2.48
N ILE A 202 2.62 -11.76 3.43
CA ILE A 202 3.63 -11.17 4.33
C ILE A 202 4.31 -12.25 5.16
N ARG A 203 3.52 -13.12 5.80
CA ARG A 203 4.04 -14.23 6.62
C ARG A 203 4.89 -15.18 5.78
N ALA A 204 4.47 -15.48 4.55
CA ALA A 204 5.19 -16.35 3.63
C ALA A 204 6.38 -15.67 2.95
N ASN A 205 6.72 -14.42 3.32
CA ASN A 205 7.80 -13.65 2.71
C ASN A 205 7.66 -13.45 1.19
N ARG A 206 6.42 -13.28 0.70
CA ARG A 206 6.08 -13.05 -0.71
C ARG A 206 5.54 -11.64 -1.00
N LEU A 207 5.36 -10.83 0.03
CA LEU A 207 4.87 -9.46 -0.02
C LEU A 207 5.39 -8.72 1.23
N TRP A 208 5.86 -7.49 1.09
CA TRP A 208 6.34 -6.66 2.19
C TRP A 208 5.92 -5.20 2.00
N LYS A 209 6.22 -4.40 3.02
CA LYS A 209 6.09 -2.95 2.97
C LYS A 209 7.18 -2.39 2.07
N GLY A 210 6.86 -1.41 1.25
CA GLY A 210 7.84 -0.73 0.41
C GLY A 210 8.89 0.02 1.22
N ALA A 211 9.89 0.55 0.52
CA ALA A 211 11.04 1.19 1.13
C ALA A 211 10.70 2.55 1.77
N THR A 212 9.69 3.23 1.23
CA THR A 212 9.32 4.60 1.59
C THR A 212 7.87 4.70 2.11
N ALA A 213 7.45 5.90 2.51
CA ALA A 213 6.09 6.18 3.02
C ALA A 213 5.64 5.34 4.24
N ASN A 214 6.59 4.76 4.99
CA ASN A 214 6.26 3.96 6.18
C ASN A 214 6.05 4.83 7.44
N SER A 215 6.68 5.99 7.49
CA SER A 215 6.60 6.92 8.64
C SER A 215 6.40 8.38 8.21
N SER A 216 6.01 8.60 6.97
CA SER A 216 5.78 9.92 6.38
C SER A 216 4.41 9.96 5.71
N ASP A 217 3.78 11.13 5.75
CA ASP A 217 2.53 11.37 5.07
C ASP A 217 2.73 11.32 3.54
N MET A 218 1.81 10.66 2.82
CA MET A 218 1.70 10.80 1.36
C MET A 218 0.65 11.86 1.02
N VAL A 219 0.94 12.65 0.00
CA VAL A 219 0.02 13.65 -0.56
C VAL A 219 -0.54 13.12 -1.87
N PHE A 220 -1.80 13.42 -2.14
CA PHE A 220 -2.46 13.02 -3.37
C PHE A 220 -3.16 14.23 -3.98
N GLY A 221 -3.00 14.38 -5.29
CA GLY A 221 -3.83 15.28 -6.06
C GLY A 221 -5.23 14.69 -6.17
N VAL A 222 -6.23 15.53 -6.12
CA VAL A 222 -7.63 15.18 -6.34
C VAL A 222 -8.27 16.21 -7.28
N PRO A 223 -9.33 15.87 -8.03
CA PRO A 223 -10.01 16.81 -8.91
C PRO A 223 -10.39 18.10 -8.19
N LYS A 224 -10.32 19.23 -8.90
CA LYS A 224 -10.66 20.54 -8.33
C LYS A 224 -12.08 20.53 -7.76
N GLY A 225 -12.26 21.07 -6.54
CA GLY A 225 -13.55 21.10 -5.87
C GLY A 225 -13.91 19.81 -5.12
N SER A 226 -13.00 18.82 -5.12
CA SER A 226 -13.12 17.63 -4.28
C SER A 226 -13.30 18.00 -2.80
N MET A 227 -14.13 17.23 -2.10
CA MET A 227 -14.31 17.40 -0.66
C MET A 227 -13.07 16.93 0.10
N VAL A 228 -12.17 17.87 0.41
CA VAL A 228 -10.98 17.65 1.23
C VAL A 228 -11.16 18.33 2.58
N SER A 229 -10.87 17.61 3.66
CA SER A 229 -10.93 18.17 5.02
C SER A 229 -9.93 19.33 5.18
N GLU A 230 -10.29 20.36 5.94
CA GLU A 230 -9.42 21.52 6.15
C GLU A 230 -8.05 21.11 6.74
N ALA A 231 -8.05 20.16 7.68
CA ALA A 231 -6.83 19.64 8.28
C ALA A 231 -5.91 18.95 7.27
N ASP A 232 -6.47 18.18 6.32
CA ASP A 232 -5.69 17.51 5.28
C ASP A 232 -5.15 18.50 4.25
N ARG A 233 -5.97 19.48 3.86
CA ARG A 233 -5.57 20.57 2.95
C ARG A 233 -4.42 21.41 3.53
N LEU A 234 -4.51 21.78 4.81
CA LEU A 234 -3.46 22.54 5.50
C LEU A 234 -2.15 21.74 5.60
N LYS A 235 -2.23 20.43 5.85
CA LYS A 235 -1.03 19.57 5.88
C LYS A 235 -0.43 19.38 4.50
N ALA A 236 -1.23 19.14 3.47
CA ALA A 236 -0.76 19.06 2.08
C ALA A 236 -0.03 20.36 1.68
N LYS A 237 -0.62 21.52 1.99
CA LYS A 237 0.03 22.84 1.79
C LYS A 237 1.37 22.95 2.53
N LYS A 238 1.44 22.52 3.79
CA LYS A 238 2.69 22.53 4.57
C LYS A 238 3.76 21.62 3.96
N LEU A 239 3.36 20.54 3.29
CA LEU A 239 4.23 19.61 2.58
C LEU A 239 4.60 20.08 1.16
N GLY A 240 4.21 21.30 0.77
CA GLY A 240 4.56 21.89 -0.53
C GLY A 240 3.49 21.77 -1.61
N TYR A 241 2.30 21.27 -1.28
CA TYR A 241 1.21 21.04 -2.23
C TYR A 241 -0.02 21.91 -1.88
N PRO A 242 0.03 23.24 -2.09
CA PRO A 242 -1.15 24.08 -2.00
C PRO A 242 -2.11 23.75 -3.14
N SER A 243 -3.42 23.80 -2.88
CA SER A 243 -4.43 23.82 -3.96
C SER A 243 -4.12 24.92 -4.98
N ASP A 244 -4.26 24.60 -6.26
CA ASP A 244 -4.05 25.50 -7.41
C ASP A 244 -5.33 25.54 -8.26
N ASP A 245 -5.30 26.14 -9.45
CA ASP A 245 -6.50 26.26 -10.30
C ASP A 245 -6.94 24.92 -10.91
N GLU A 246 -6.02 23.96 -11.06
CA GLU A 246 -6.27 22.68 -11.71
C GLU A 246 -6.66 21.59 -10.72
N ARG A 247 -6.09 21.61 -9.51
CA ARG A 247 -6.20 20.51 -8.53
C ARG A 247 -6.33 21.00 -7.10
N ASP A 248 -7.00 20.17 -6.31
CA ASP A 248 -6.90 20.22 -4.86
C ASP A 248 -5.97 19.11 -4.36
N TYR A 249 -5.43 19.25 -3.15
CA TYR A 249 -4.53 18.26 -2.57
C TYR A 249 -5.04 17.79 -1.22
N THR A 250 -4.98 16.48 -1.02
CA THR A 250 -5.31 15.81 0.23
C THR A 250 -4.11 15.05 0.77
N ARG A 251 -4.09 14.83 2.08
CA ARG A 251 -3.04 14.09 2.77
C ARG A 251 -3.62 12.80 3.33
N LEU A 252 -3.02 11.67 3.02
CA LEU A 252 -3.37 10.38 3.64
C LEU A 252 -2.16 9.86 4.44
N GLY A 253 -2.20 10.05 5.77
CA GLY A 253 -1.08 9.67 6.65
C GLY A 253 -0.99 8.18 6.96
N ASN A 254 -1.94 7.39 6.45
CA ASN A 254 -1.95 5.93 6.55
C ASN A 254 -1.78 5.26 5.18
N SER A 255 -1.37 6.00 4.16
CA SER A 255 -1.00 5.42 2.86
C SER A 255 0.47 4.98 2.89
N CYS A 256 0.78 3.91 2.16
CA CYS A 256 2.12 3.37 2.04
C CYS A 256 2.24 2.44 0.82
N TRP A 257 3.47 2.03 0.52
CA TRP A 257 3.75 1.03 -0.51
C TRP A 257 3.65 -0.40 0.03
N PHE A 258 3.14 -1.29 -0.81
CA PHE A 258 3.20 -2.75 -0.69
C PHE A 258 3.88 -3.29 -1.93
N THR A 259 4.87 -4.16 -1.76
CA THR A 259 5.71 -4.62 -2.86
C THR A 259 6.20 -6.04 -2.61
N ASN A 260 6.63 -6.70 -3.68
CA ASN A 260 7.48 -7.89 -3.61
C ASN A 260 8.78 -7.71 -4.42
N ILE A 261 9.11 -6.46 -4.75
CA ILE A 261 10.40 -6.04 -5.28
C ILE A 261 11.32 -5.74 -4.09
N ASP A 262 12.54 -6.28 -4.13
CA ASP A 262 13.45 -6.19 -3.00
C ASP A 262 14.11 -4.80 -2.89
N HIS A 263 14.53 -4.41 -1.70
CA HIS A 263 15.14 -3.10 -1.42
C HIS A 263 16.08 -3.15 -0.22
N GLY A 264 17.09 -2.27 -0.18
CA GLY A 264 18.14 -2.30 0.85
C GLY A 264 17.61 -2.26 2.29
N ARG A 265 16.61 -1.41 2.57
CA ARG A 265 16.01 -1.29 3.92
C ARG A 265 15.44 -2.59 4.48
N ARG A 266 15.10 -3.55 3.61
CA ARG A 266 14.60 -4.87 4.00
C ARG A 266 15.67 -5.68 4.73
N HIS A 267 16.93 -5.40 4.44
CA HIS A 267 18.07 -6.17 4.93
C HIS A 267 18.85 -5.42 6.02
N GLU A 268 18.37 -4.25 6.44
CA GLU A 268 18.96 -3.49 7.54
C GLU A 268 18.61 -4.15 8.89
N PRO A 269 19.60 -4.63 9.67
CA PRO A 269 19.31 -5.23 10.97
C PRO A 269 18.87 -4.17 11.98
N LEU A 270 17.81 -4.47 12.74
CA LEU A 270 17.42 -3.66 13.88
C LEU A 270 18.49 -3.75 14.97
N GLN A 271 18.87 -2.59 15.52
CA GLN A 271 19.71 -2.50 16.71
C GLN A 271 18.85 -2.82 17.94
N LEU A 272 19.19 -3.91 18.62
CA LEU A 272 18.42 -4.45 19.74
C LEU A 272 19.24 -4.39 21.03
N MET A 273 18.58 -4.05 22.14
CA MET A 273 19.14 -4.11 23.48
C MET A 273 18.76 -5.44 24.15
N THR A 274 19.49 -5.87 25.18
CA THR A 274 19.07 -7.00 26.02
C THR A 274 17.76 -6.66 26.75
N MET A 275 17.08 -7.65 27.34
CA MET A 275 15.91 -7.41 28.18
C MET A 275 16.26 -6.46 29.34
N ASP A 276 17.36 -6.71 30.03
CA ASP A 276 17.83 -5.89 31.15
C ASP A 276 18.13 -4.45 30.73
N ASP A 277 18.83 -4.29 29.60
CA ASP A 277 19.15 -2.96 29.07
C ASP A 277 17.90 -2.20 28.62
N ASN A 278 16.92 -2.88 28.01
CA ASN A 278 15.64 -2.29 27.68
C ASN A 278 14.91 -1.78 28.93
N LEU A 279 14.86 -2.58 30.00
CA LEU A 279 14.25 -2.21 31.28
C LEU A 279 15.01 -1.09 32.01
N ARG A 280 16.28 -0.86 31.67
CA ARG A 280 17.10 0.22 32.26
C ARG A 280 17.08 1.51 31.45
N PHE A 281 17.06 1.43 30.11
CA PHE A 281 17.34 2.58 29.24
C PHE A 281 16.17 2.93 28.29
N ASN A 282 15.27 2.00 27.95
CA ASN A 282 14.13 2.31 27.08
C ASN A 282 13.01 3.00 27.87
N LYS A 283 13.07 4.34 27.93
CA LYS A 283 12.12 5.19 28.67
C LYS A 283 10.65 4.95 28.28
N ARG A 284 10.38 4.60 27.01
CA ARG A 284 9.01 4.34 26.53
C ARG A 284 8.48 3.04 27.10
N LEU A 285 9.28 1.98 27.06
CA LEU A 285 8.95 0.70 27.67
C LEU A 285 8.75 0.86 29.18
N ILE A 286 9.71 1.46 29.89
CA ILE A 286 9.66 1.66 31.35
C ILE A 286 8.37 2.39 31.77
N LYS A 287 8.03 3.48 31.07
CA LYS A 287 6.79 4.21 31.31
C LYS A 287 5.55 3.35 31.05
N LYS A 288 5.59 2.50 30.01
CA LYS A 288 4.47 1.62 29.63
C LYS A 288 4.26 0.49 30.63
N LEU A 289 5.32 -0.03 31.23
CA LEU A 289 5.29 -1.07 32.26
C LEU A 289 4.73 -0.57 33.60
N GLY A 290 4.79 0.74 33.87
CA GLY A 290 4.09 1.32 35.01
C GLY A 290 4.57 0.81 36.39
N GLY A 291 5.81 0.30 36.47
CA GLY A 291 6.39 -0.26 37.69
C GLY A 291 6.59 -1.78 37.66
N ASP A 292 6.13 -2.48 36.63
CA ASP A 292 6.43 -3.91 36.45
C ASP A 292 7.94 -4.14 36.26
N GLU A 293 8.47 -5.18 36.92
CA GLU A 293 9.92 -5.51 36.91
C GLU A 293 10.39 -6.20 35.63
N GLY A 294 9.49 -6.50 34.70
CA GLY A 294 9.83 -7.22 33.47
C GLY A 294 8.77 -7.11 32.38
N TYR A 295 9.06 -7.73 31.23
CA TYR A 295 8.12 -7.79 30.11
C TYR A 295 6.87 -8.56 30.49
N GLN A 296 5.71 -8.03 30.11
CA GLN A 296 4.42 -8.65 30.38
C GLN A 296 4.21 -9.88 29.50
N ARG A 297 3.51 -10.90 30.03
CA ARG A 297 3.14 -12.12 29.31
C ARG A 297 1.65 -12.13 28.97
N TYR A 298 1.30 -12.79 27.87
CA TYR A 298 -0.10 -12.99 27.53
C TYR A 298 -0.72 -14.14 28.33
N ALA A 299 -1.99 -14.01 28.65
CA ALA A 299 -2.76 -15.02 29.38
C ALA A 299 -3.11 -16.25 28.54
N ASN A 300 -3.26 -16.05 27.22
CA ASN A 300 -3.86 -17.02 26.30
C ASN A 300 -2.93 -17.40 25.13
N PHE A 301 -1.64 -17.08 25.23
CA PHE A 301 -0.61 -17.47 24.27
C PHE A 301 0.78 -17.37 24.90
N ASP A 302 1.67 -18.33 24.66
CA ASP A 302 3.03 -18.30 25.22
C ASP A 302 3.93 -17.35 24.42
N ALA A 303 3.79 -16.05 24.72
CA ALA A 303 4.62 -14.98 24.19
C ALA A 303 4.68 -13.81 25.18
N ILE A 304 5.70 -12.96 25.01
CA ILE A 304 5.79 -11.67 25.71
C ILE A 304 5.16 -10.56 24.86
N GLU A 305 4.61 -9.57 25.54
CA GLU A 305 4.18 -8.30 24.96
C GLU A 305 5.39 -7.38 24.78
N VAL A 306 5.62 -6.97 23.54
CA VAL A 306 6.61 -5.98 23.19
C VAL A 306 5.87 -4.76 22.61
N PRO A 307 5.62 -3.71 23.42
CA PRO A 307 4.73 -2.63 23.01
C PRO A 307 5.31 -1.69 21.96
N TYR A 308 6.63 -1.75 21.71
CA TYR A 308 7.36 -0.88 20.78
C TYR A 308 8.43 -1.68 20.03
N THR A 309 8.65 -1.38 18.75
CA THR A 309 9.70 -2.02 17.94
C THR A 309 11.11 -1.84 18.51
N ASP A 310 11.38 -0.68 19.12
CA ASP A 310 12.66 -0.38 19.78
C ASP A 310 12.82 -1.07 21.15
N ALA A 311 11.82 -1.80 21.61
CA ALA A 311 11.84 -2.58 22.84
C ALA A 311 11.95 -4.09 22.58
N ILE A 312 12.23 -4.51 21.34
CA ILE A 312 12.46 -5.92 21.02
C ILE A 312 13.80 -6.35 21.65
N PRO A 313 13.83 -7.37 22.52
CA PRO A 313 15.05 -7.82 23.17
C PRO A 313 15.95 -8.67 22.25
N SER A 314 17.27 -8.54 22.43
CA SER A 314 18.32 -9.28 21.71
C SER A 314 18.70 -10.63 22.34
N ASP A 315 18.07 -11.01 23.44
CA ASP A 315 18.40 -12.17 24.28
C ASP A 315 17.17 -13.03 24.63
N TYR A 316 16.03 -12.78 23.96
CA TYR A 316 14.81 -13.58 24.11
C TYR A 316 14.54 -14.45 22.87
N ALA A 317 14.56 -15.77 23.06
CA ALA A 317 14.34 -16.76 21.98
C ALA A 317 12.86 -17.13 21.75
N GLY A 318 11.98 -16.77 22.68
CA GLY A 318 10.55 -17.09 22.60
C GLY A 318 9.81 -16.24 21.56
N VAL A 319 8.50 -16.49 21.45
CA VAL A 319 7.63 -15.67 20.59
C VAL A 319 7.36 -14.33 21.26
N MET A 320 7.33 -13.27 20.45
CA MET A 320 7.09 -11.90 20.88
C MET A 320 5.92 -11.33 20.09
N GLY A 321 4.98 -10.67 20.77
CA GLY A 321 3.96 -9.87 20.12
C GLY A 321 4.43 -8.42 19.97
N VAL A 322 4.65 -7.98 18.73
CA VAL A 322 5.11 -6.63 18.38
C VAL A 322 4.01 -5.82 17.67
N PRO A 323 4.09 -4.48 17.65
CA PRO A 323 3.12 -3.65 16.92
C PRO A 323 3.15 -3.92 15.42
N ILE A 324 2.05 -3.65 14.71
CA ILE A 324 1.99 -3.82 13.24
C ILE A 324 3.02 -2.96 12.48
N THR A 325 3.40 -1.81 13.05
CA THR A 325 4.44 -0.91 12.52
C THR A 325 5.84 -1.53 12.58
N PHE A 326 6.02 -2.68 13.23
CA PHE A 326 7.25 -3.47 13.10
C PHE A 326 7.56 -3.78 11.62
N LEU A 327 6.53 -4.01 10.80
CA LEU A 327 6.71 -4.35 9.38
C LEU A 327 7.32 -3.23 8.54
N ASP A 328 7.32 -1.99 9.04
CA ASP A 328 8.00 -0.85 8.40
C ASP A 328 9.52 -1.03 8.36
N ARG A 329 10.07 -1.89 9.23
CA ARG A 329 11.51 -2.20 9.36
C ARG A 329 11.73 -3.71 9.49
N TYR A 330 10.83 -4.51 8.93
CA TYR A 330 10.93 -5.96 9.03
C TYR A 330 12.08 -6.49 8.19
N ASN A 331 13.09 -7.02 8.87
CA ASN A 331 14.18 -7.75 8.26
C ASN A 331 13.94 -9.28 8.32
N PRO A 332 13.79 -9.96 7.17
CA PRO A 332 13.55 -11.39 7.13
C PRO A 332 14.75 -12.22 7.58
N ASP A 333 15.97 -11.69 7.53
CA ASP A 333 17.17 -12.40 8.00
C ASP A 333 17.25 -12.39 9.52
N GLN A 334 16.72 -11.34 10.17
CA GLN A 334 16.74 -11.20 11.62
C GLN A 334 15.53 -11.85 12.31
N PHE A 335 14.36 -11.86 11.66
CA PHE A 335 13.10 -12.31 12.27
C PHE A 335 12.27 -13.24 11.39
N GLU A 336 11.62 -14.21 12.03
CA GLU A 336 10.55 -15.03 11.49
C GLU A 336 9.19 -14.43 11.90
N ILE A 337 8.25 -14.31 10.96
CA ILE A 337 6.86 -13.95 11.26
C ILE A 337 6.08 -15.24 11.55
N ILE A 338 5.65 -15.39 12.80
CA ILE A 338 4.83 -16.52 13.25
C ILE A 338 3.37 -16.33 12.84
N GLY A 339 2.83 -15.11 13.00
CA GLY A 339 1.48 -14.81 12.53
C GLY A 339 0.86 -13.53 13.07
N ASN A 340 -0.46 -13.40 12.92
CA ASN A 340 -1.25 -12.25 13.36
C ASN A 340 -2.16 -12.67 14.52
N SER A 341 -2.19 -11.87 15.59
CA SER A 341 -2.83 -12.23 16.84
C SER A 341 -4.36 -12.12 16.87
N GLU A 342 -5.01 -11.61 15.81
CA GLU A 342 -6.45 -11.30 15.83
C GLU A 342 -7.29 -12.19 14.89
N GLY A 343 -8.55 -12.39 15.28
CA GLY A 343 -9.57 -12.99 14.42
C GLY A 343 -9.24 -14.42 13.97
N ARG A 344 -9.60 -14.75 12.73
CA ARG A 344 -9.37 -16.10 12.16
C ARG A 344 -7.89 -16.46 12.08
N LEU A 345 -7.02 -15.48 11.79
CA LEU A 345 -5.57 -15.69 11.72
C LEU A 345 -4.99 -16.02 13.10
N GLY A 346 -5.43 -15.32 14.15
CA GLY A 346 -5.04 -15.64 15.53
C GLY A 346 -5.58 -16.99 15.99
N ALA A 347 -6.82 -17.32 15.65
CA ALA A 347 -7.42 -18.60 15.99
C ALA A 347 -6.67 -19.78 15.34
N ALA A 348 -6.18 -19.62 14.11
CA ALA A 348 -5.35 -20.61 13.42
C ALA A 348 -3.99 -20.85 14.11
N LEU A 349 -3.55 -19.94 14.99
CA LEU A 349 -2.36 -20.10 15.83
C LEU A 349 -2.67 -20.72 17.20
N GLY A 350 -3.94 -21.03 17.49
CA GLY A 350 -4.38 -21.55 18.79
C GLY A 350 -4.69 -20.47 19.82
N ILE A 351 -4.77 -19.19 19.42
CA ILE A 351 -5.17 -18.12 20.36
C ILE A 351 -6.67 -18.28 20.67
N THR A 352 -6.98 -18.54 21.93
CA THR A 352 -8.36 -18.66 22.40
C THR A 352 -8.97 -17.29 22.70
N PRO A 353 -10.29 -17.09 22.53
CA PRO A 353 -10.96 -15.87 22.96
C PRO A 353 -10.74 -15.58 24.45
N LEU A 354 -10.65 -14.30 24.79
CA LEU A 354 -10.49 -13.86 26.17
C LEU A 354 -11.78 -14.03 26.97
N GLY A 355 -11.64 -14.40 28.25
CA GLY A 355 -12.73 -14.53 29.20
C GLY A 355 -13.38 -13.19 29.59
N PRO A 356 -14.54 -13.23 30.26
CA PRO A 356 -15.30 -12.02 30.66
C PRO A 356 -14.53 -11.07 31.59
N GLU A 357 -13.52 -11.57 32.29
CA GLU A 357 -12.62 -10.81 33.17
C GLU A 357 -11.70 -9.83 32.42
N PHE A 358 -11.53 -10.00 31.11
CA PHE A 358 -10.69 -9.11 30.31
C PHE A 358 -11.47 -7.90 29.77
N ALA A 359 -10.96 -6.70 30.07
CA ALA A 359 -11.50 -5.47 29.50
C ALA A 359 -11.12 -5.33 28.01
N GLY A 360 -12.04 -4.78 27.22
CA GLY A 360 -11.78 -4.35 25.83
C GLY A 360 -11.93 -5.42 24.74
N SER A 361 -12.32 -6.66 25.06
CA SER A 361 -12.42 -7.73 24.04
C SER A 361 -13.23 -8.97 24.45
N GLN A 362 -14.43 -8.81 25.00
CA GLN A 362 -15.27 -9.98 25.30
C GLN A 362 -15.65 -10.75 24.02
N GLY A 363 -15.33 -12.05 24.00
CA GLY A 363 -15.71 -12.97 22.91
C GLY A 363 -14.96 -12.81 21.59
N ARG A 364 -13.91 -12.00 21.53
CA ARG A 364 -13.05 -11.88 20.32
C ARG A 364 -11.70 -12.56 20.56
N THR A 365 -11.17 -13.20 19.51
CA THR A 365 -9.79 -13.70 19.48
C THR A 365 -8.82 -12.54 19.45
N LYS A 366 -8.22 -12.25 20.61
CA LYS A 366 -7.20 -11.24 20.86
C LYS A 366 -6.27 -11.72 21.98
N LEU A 367 -5.09 -11.15 22.05
CA LEU A 367 -4.17 -11.37 23.17
C LEU A 367 -4.57 -10.49 24.37
N GLY A 368 -4.43 -11.03 25.56
CA GLY A 368 -4.72 -10.32 26.82
C GLY A 368 -3.52 -10.37 27.74
N ILE A 369 -3.22 -9.26 28.42
CA ILE A 369 -2.17 -9.18 29.43
C ILE A 369 -2.70 -9.72 30.75
N GLU A 370 -2.01 -10.71 31.31
CA GLU A 370 -2.49 -11.40 32.51
C GLU A 370 -2.53 -10.50 33.75
N SER A 371 -1.50 -9.67 33.97
CA SER A 371 -1.39 -8.81 35.15
C SER A 371 -2.44 -7.69 35.19
N THR A 372 -2.81 -7.14 34.04
CA THR A 372 -3.75 -6.01 33.95
C THR A 372 -5.16 -6.42 33.56
N LYS A 373 -5.35 -7.67 33.11
CA LYS A 373 -6.61 -8.17 32.54
C LYS A 373 -7.13 -7.27 31.42
N GLN A 374 -6.23 -6.74 30.59
CA GLN A 374 -6.58 -5.91 29.42
C GLN A 374 -6.27 -6.63 28.13
N ALA A 375 -7.19 -6.55 27.17
CA ALA A 375 -6.90 -6.94 25.79
C ALA A 375 -5.94 -5.94 25.15
N VAL A 376 -4.95 -6.43 24.40
CA VAL A 376 -4.04 -5.57 23.64
C VAL A 376 -4.60 -5.25 22.26
N PHE A 377 -4.11 -4.15 21.70
CA PHE A 377 -4.25 -3.90 20.27
C PHE A 377 -3.52 -5.00 19.48
N LYS A 378 -3.91 -5.16 18.21
CA LYS A 378 -3.33 -6.14 17.29
C LYS A 378 -1.81 -6.22 17.37
N ARG A 379 -1.29 -7.46 17.39
CA ARG A 379 0.13 -7.78 17.39
C ARG A 379 0.48 -8.67 16.20
N ILE A 380 1.68 -8.45 15.67
CA ILE A 380 2.35 -9.43 14.83
C ILE A 380 3.19 -10.29 15.77
N LEU A 381 3.02 -11.60 15.71
CA LEU A 381 3.82 -12.56 16.45
C LEU A 381 5.08 -12.86 15.65
N ILE A 382 6.23 -12.63 16.26
CA ILE A 382 7.55 -12.82 15.65
C ILE A 382 8.45 -13.68 16.54
N ARG A 383 9.48 -14.25 15.94
CA ARG A 383 10.60 -14.90 16.63
C ARG A 383 11.91 -14.45 16.00
N ARG A 384 12.99 -14.36 16.79
CA ARG A 384 14.33 -14.13 16.24
C ARG A 384 14.90 -15.41 15.64
N LYS A 385 15.64 -15.29 14.54
CA LYS A 385 16.29 -16.44 13.89
C LYS A 385 17.58 -16.87 14.59
N ASP A 386 18.31 -15.92 15.19
CA ASP A 386 19.64 -16.13 15.79
C ASP A 386 19.63 -16.09 17.34
N ALA A 387 18.58 -16.62 17.97
CA ALA A 387 18.40 -16.58 19.42
C ALA A 387 18.70 -17.91 20.12
#